data_AF-A0A3M1SPB4-F1
#
_entry.id   AF-A0A3M1SPB4-F1
#
_cell.length_a   1.000
_cell.length_b   1.000
_cell.length_c   1.000
_cell.angle_alpha   90.00
_cell.angle_beta   90.00
_cell.angle_gamma   90.00
#
_symmetry.space_group_name_H-M   'P 1'
#
loop_
_entity.id
_entity.type
_entity.pdbx_description
1 polymer ?
#
loop_
_entity_poly.entity_id
_entity_poly.type
_entity_poly.pdbx_seq_one_letter_code
_entity_poly.pdbx_strand_id
1 'polypeptide(L)'
;MGKIKHNIGYISVFALFMILTQIPYLYAAWRSDQTAVFSGFLFNPLDGNTYLSKMRQGWEGQWLFELTYSPEKSQPAFLFVFYLLLGHLSRVFHLDLVLTYHLARFVASLALYAALKSFFEWYLGEKRRVEVALFWALSGAGMGWLV
;
A
#
# COMPACT_ATOMS: atom_id res chain seq x y z
N MET A 1 -26.42 0.57 -22.33
CA MET A 1 -25.23 1.44 -22.50
C MET A 1 -24.85 2.30 -21.27
N GLY A 2 -25.78 2.77 -20.44
CA GLY A 2 -25.47 3.65 -19.29
C GLY A 2 -24.60 3.03 -18.19
N LYS A 3 -24.89 1.77 -17.76
CA LYS A 3 -24.08 1.06 -16.74
C LYS A 3 -22.64 0.76 -17.18
N ILE A 4 -22.41 0.50 -18.47
CA ILE A 4 -21.08 0.18 -19.01
C ILE A 4 -20.21 1.45 -19.03
N LYS A 5 -20.74 2.57 -19.54
CA LYS A 5 -20.02 3.87 -19.49
C LYS A 5 -19.75 4.34 -18.06
N HIS A 6 -20.63 4.00 -17.12
CA HIS A 6 -20.49 4.35 -15.70
C HIS A 6 -19.30 3.66 -15.04
N ASN A 7 -19.09 2.37 -15.31
CA ASN A 7 -17.94 1.64 -14.77
C ASN A 7 -16.61 2.15 -15.36
N ILE A 8 -16.60 2.59 -16.62
CA ILE A 8 -15.39 3.10 -17.28
C ILE A 8 -14.87 4.36 -16.56
N GLY A 9 -15.75 5.29 -16.17
CA GLY A 9 -15.33 6.52 -15.47
C GLY A 9 -14.60 6.23 -14.15
N TYR A 10 -15.16 5.35 -13.32
CA TYR A 10 -14.57 4.93 -12.06
C TYR A 10 -13.22 4.23 -12.25
N ILE A 11 -13.15 3.30 -13.21
CA ILE A 11 -11.91 2.59 -13.54
C ILE A 11 -10.84 3.57 -14.00
N SER A 12 -11.17 4.53 -14.86
CA SER A 12 -10.22 5.54 -15.36
C SER A 12 -9.69 6.43 -14.25
N VAL A 13 -10.54 6.89 -13.32
CA VAL A 13 -10.11 7.71 -12.17
C VAL A 13 -9.18 6.90 -11.28
N PHE A 14 -9.56 5.68 -10.90
CA PHE A 14 -8.70 4.81 -10.10
C PHE A 14 -7.36 4.55 -10.79
N ALA A 15 -7.38 4.19 -12.08
CA ALA A 15 -6.17 3.94 -12.86
C ALA A 15 -5.25 5.17 -12.91
N LEU A 16 -5.81 6.36 -13.10
CA LEU A 16 -5.04 7.61 -13.08
C LEU A 16 -4.32 7.79 -11.74
N PHE A 17 -5.02 7.67 -10.61
CA PHE A 17 -4.42 7.80 -9.28
C PHE A 17 -3.37 6.73 -9.00
N MET A 18 -3.62 5.48 -9.43
CA MET A 18 -2.63 4.41 -9.30
C MET A 18 -1.38 4.73 -10.11
N ILE A 19 -1.50 5.15 -11.37
CA ILE A 19 -0.34 5.52 -12.20
C ILE A 19 0.43 6.68 -11.55
N LEU A 20 -0.26 7.75 -11.15
CA LEU A 20 0.36 8.92 -10.54
C LEU A 20 1.11 8.60 -9.24
N THR A 21 0.58 7.69 -8.43
CA THR A 21 1.22 7.30 -7.15
C THR A 21 2.40 6.34 -7.34
N GLN A 22 2.48 5.60 -8.46
CA GLN A 22 3.58 4.67 -8.74
C GLN A 22 4.75 5.32 -9.51
N ILE A 23 4.47 6.33 -10.34
CA ILE A 23 5.52 7.00 -11.16
C ILE A 23 6.75 7.41 -10.33
N PRO A 24 6.62 8.08 -9.17
CA PRO A 24 7.79 8.48 -8.39
C PRO A 24 8.64 7.30 -7.93
N TYR A 25 8.02 6.16 -7.58
CA TYR A 25 8.72 4.97 -7.12
C TYR A 25 9.47 4.29 -8.27
N LEU A 26 8.82 4.18 -9.44
CA LEU A 26 9.45 3.64 -10.65
C LEU A 26 10.62 4.53 -11.11
N TYR A 27 10.45 5.85 -11.03
CA TYR A 27 11.51 6.79 -11.35
C TYR A 27 12.71 6.64 -10.40
N ALA A 28 12.48 6.56 -9.08
CA ALA A 28 13.55 6.34 -8.11
C ALA A 28 14.27 4.99 -8.30
N ALA A 29 13.53 3.92 -8.57
CA ALA A 29 14.09 2.62 -8.91
C ALA A 29 14.95 2.69 -10.18
N TRP A 30 14.48 3.38 -11.23
CA TRP A 30 15.21 3.56 -12.48
C TRP A 30 16.49 4.40 -12.34
N ARG A 31 16.49 5.37 -11.41
CA ARG A 31 17.65 6.21 -11.12
C ARG A 31 18.68 5.55 -10.20
N SER A 32 18.41 4.35 -9.69
CA SER A 32 19.36 3.62 -8.84
C SER A 32 20.60 3.20 -9.63
N ASP A 33 21.77 3.38 -9.03
CA ASP A 33 23.06 3.01 -9.62
C ASP A 33 24.00 2.36 -8.59
N GLN A 34 25.27 2.18 -8.94
CA GLN A 34 26.27 1.53 -8.08
C GLN A 34 26.63 2.36 -6.84
N THR A 35 26.31 3.66 -6.82
CA THR A 35 26.62 4.58 -5.72
C THR A 35 25.42 4.85 -4.82
N ALA A 36 24.20 4.78 -5.36
CA ALA A 36 22.97 4.98 -4.61
C ALA A 36 21.86 4.02 -5.08
N VAL A 37 21.42 3.14 -4.18
CA VAL A 37 20.35 2.17 -4.44
C VAL A 37 19.06 2.60 -3.75
N PHE A 38 17.96 2.65 -4.49
CA PHE A 38 16.64 2.94 -3.94
C PHE A 38 16.16 1.79 -3.05
N SER A 39 15.85 2.10 -1.79
CA SER A 39 15.39 1.12 -0.79
C SER A 39 13.93 0.68 -0.95
N GLY A 40 13.20 1.26 -1.91
CA GLY A 40 11.79 0.94 -2.17
C GLY A 40 10.78 1.90 -1.52
N PHE A 41 11.20 2.85 -0.69
CA PHE A 41 10.31 3.78 0.01
C PHE A 41 10.70 5.24 -0.22
N LEU A 42 9.74 6.06 -0.68
CA LEU A 42 9.93 7.50 -0.84
C LEU A 42 9.51 8.32 0.38
N PHE A 43 8.42 7.91 1.03
CA PHE A 43 7.86 8.59 2.18
C PHE A 43 8.04 7.72 3.43
N ASN A 44 8.48 8.35 4.52
CA ASN A 44 8.75 7.70 5.80
C ASN A 44 9.56 6.38 5.66
N PRO A 45 10.78 6.45 5.10
CA PRO A 45 11.58 5.25 4.82
C PRO A 45 11.99 4.50 6.09
N LEU A 46 12.07 5.18 7.24
CA LEU A 46 12.36 4.53 8.53
C LEU A 46 11.28 3.51 8.88
N ASP A 47 10.00 3.90 8.81
CA ASP A 47 8.88 2.98 9.05
C ASP A 47 8.81 1.89 7.99
N GLY A 48 9.06 2.24 6.72
CA GLY A 48 9.17 1.29 5.61
C GLY A 48 10.15 0.16 5.90
N ASN A 49 11.34 0.49 6.41
CA ASN A 49 12.34 -0.49 6.80
C ASN A 49 11.87 -1.36 7.98
N THR A 50 11.08 -0.81 8.91
CA THR A 50 10.47 -1.65 9.97
C THR A 50 9.46 -2.65 9.40
N TYR A 51 8.72 -2.29 8.34
CA TYR A 51 7.80 -3.22 7.67
C TYR A 51 8.57 -4.36 7.01
N LEU A 52 9.66 -4.06 6.31
CA LEU A 52 10.52 -5.08 5.72
C LEU A 52 11.13 -6.00 6.79
N SER A 53 11.55 -5.46 7.94
CA SER A 53 12.05 -6.25 9.07
C SER A 53 10.98 -7.22 9.61
N LYS A 54 9.74 -6.76 9.77
CA LYS A 54 8.61 -7.63 10.15
C LYS A 54 8.35 -8.69 9.09
N MET A 55 8.32 -8.31 7.81
CA MET A 55 8.17 -9.25 6.70
C MET A 55 9.32 -10.26 6.67
N ARG A 56 10.54 -9.86 7.02
CA ARG A 56 11.69 -10.76 7.09
C ARG A 56 11.50 -11.84 8.14
N GLN A 57 11.00 -11.50 9.34
CA GLN A 57 10.66 -12.50 10.36
C GLN A 57 9.61 -13.50 9.85
N GLY A 58 8.58 -13.01 9.13
CA GLY A 58 7.59 -13.88 8.48
C GLY A 58 8.21 -14.79 7.42
N TRP A 59 9.12 -14.25 6.59
CA TRP A 59 9.87 -15.04 5.61
C TRP A 59 10.73 -16.12 6.29
N GLU A 60 11.27 -15.85 7.47
CA GLU A 60 12.01 -16.81 8.31
C GLU A 60 11.09 -17.83 9.01
N GLY A 61 9.78 -17.74 8.81
CA GLY A 61 8.80 -18.71 9.31
C GLY A 61 8.07 -18.29 10.58
N GLN A 62 8.34 -17.11 11.12
CA GLN A 62 7.74 -16.66 12.38
C GLN A 62 6.28 -16.21 12.19
N TRP A 63 5.46 -16.49 13.19
CA TRP A 63 4.07 -15.97 13.30
C TRP A 63 3.87 -15.06 14.51
N LEU A 64 4.88 -14.99 15.38
CA LEU A 64 4.95 -14.04 16.50
C LEU A 64 6.07 -13.05 16.18
N PHE A 65 5.77 -11.76 16.34
CA PHE A 65 6.72 -10.69 16.15
C PHE A 65 7.63 -10.55 17.37
N GLU A 66 8.92 -10.36 17.13
CA GLU A 66 9.93 -10.06 18.14
C GLU A 66 10.69 -8.77 17.81
N LEU A 67 11.07 -8.00 18.83
CA LEU A 67 11.91 -6.80 18.67
C LEU A 67 13.38 -7.18 18.55
N THR A 68 13.82 -7.54 17.35
CA THR A 68 15.20 -8.01 17.08
C THR A 68 16.29 -6.93 17.21
N TYR A 69 15.90 -5.65 17.24
CA TYR A 69 16.82 -4.51 17.33
C TYR A 69 16.73 -3.77 18.67
N SER A 70 16.01 -4.33 19.65
CA SER A 70 15.96 -3.79 21.01
C SER A 70 17.04 -4.45 21.88
N PRO A 71 17.76 -3.68 22.73
CA PRO A 71 18.65 -4.26 23.72
C PRO A 71 17.89 -5.04 24.79
N GLU A 72 16.64 -4.65 25.06
CA GLU A 72 15.74 -5.38 25.97
C GLU A 72 15.08 -6.53 25.22
N LYS A 73 15.32 -7.75 25.69
CA LYS A 73 14.63 -8.94 25.17
C LYS A 73 13.16 -8.87 25.54
N SER A 74 12.31 -8.96 24.52
CA SER A 74 10.86 -9.03 24.68
C SER A 74 10.36 -10.42 24.34
N GLN A 75 9.26 -10.85 24.96
CA GLN A 75 8.60 -12.08 24.56
C GLN A 75 7.93 -11.88 23.19
N PRO A 76 8.03 -12.85 22.26
CA PRO A 76 7.34 -12.77 20.98
C PRO A 76 5.83 -12.62 21.15
N ALA A 77 5.20 -11.76 20.35
CA ALA A 77 3.78 -11.42 20.48
C ALA A 77 3.04 -11.52 19.15
N PHE A 78 1.73 -11.77 19.20
CA PHE A 78 0.86 -11.81 18.01
C PHE A 78 0.53 -10.39 17.52
N LEU A 79 1.54 -9.73 16.95
CA LEU A 79 1.50 -8.35 16.47
C LEU A 79 2.06 -8.27 15.05
N PHE A 80 1.62 -7.28 14.27
CA PHE A 80 2.06 -7.08 12.88
C PHE A 80 1.86 -8.30 11.97
N VAL A 81 0.86 -9.13 12.28
CA VAL A 81 0.58 -10.40 11.61
C VAL A 81 0.36 -10.23 10.11
N PHE A 82 -0.19 -9.09 9.69
CA PHE A 82 -0.27 -8.74 8.27
C PHE A 82 1.10 -8.74 7.58
N TYR A 83 2.11 -8.07 8.17
CA TYR A 83 3.46 -8.04 7.61
C TYR A 83 4.16 -9.40 7.72
N LEU A 84 3.96 -10.13 8.82
CA LEU A 84 4.47 -11.50 8.94
C LEU A 84 3.90 -12.40 7.82
N LEU A 85 2.59 -12.31 7.56
CA LEU A 85 1.93 -13.02 6.46
C LEU A 85 2.54 -12.66 5.11
N LEU A 86 2.79 -11.37 4.82
CA LEU A 86 3.46 -10.96 3.58
C LEU A 86 4.87 -11.58 3.45
N GLY A 87 5.59 -11.73 4.56
CA GLY A 87 6.84 -12.48 4.61
C GLY A 87 6.70 -13.94 4.19
N HIS A 88 5.68 -14.63 4.71
CA HIS A 88 5.37 -16.01 4.31
C HIS A 88 5.03 -16.09 2.82
N LEU A 89 4.23 -15.15 2.29
CA LEU A 89 3.91 -15.09 0.86
C LEU A 89 5.17 -14.89 0.01
N SER A 90 6.05 -13.97 0.41
CA SER A 90 7.34 -13.77 -0.24
C SER A 90 8.18 -15.05 -0.27
N ARG A 91 8.21 -15.81 0.83
CA ARG A 91 8.89 -17.11 0.90
C ARG A 91 8.27 -18.15 -0.05
N VAL A 92 6.95 -18.32 -0.01
CA VAL A 92 6.22 -19.34 -0.78
C VAL A 92 6.31 -19.07 -2.29
N PHE A 93 6.24 -17.81 -2.70
CA PHE A 93 6.28 -17.42 -4.12
C PHE A 93 7.67 -17.03 -4.60
N HIS A 94 8.70 -17.14 -3.76
CA HIS A 94 10.08 -16.72 -4.05
C HIS A 94 10.18 -15.28 -4.56
N LEU A 95 9.37 -14.37 -4.01
CA LEU A 95 9.34 -12.96 -4.37
C LEU A 95 10.25 -12.15 -3.44
N ASP A 96 10.82 -11.07 -3.96
CA ASP A 96 11.49 -10.07 -3.15
C ASP A 96 10.51 -9.39 -2.16
N LEU A 97 11.01 -8.99 -0.97
CA LEU A 97 10.17 -8.39 0.09
C LEU A 97 9.65 -7.01 -0.31
N VAL A 98 10.46 -6.19 -0.99
CA VAL A 98 10.06 -4.86 -1.48
C VAL A 98 8.98 -5.03 -2.55
N LEU A 99 9.17 -5.96 -3.49
CA LEU A 99 8.15 -6.27 -4.49
C LEU A 99 6.85 -6.74 -3.85
N THR A 100 6.92 -7.66 -2.88
CA THR A 100 5.75 -8.18 -2.16
C THR A 100 5.00 -7.07 -1.43
N TYR A 101 5.73 -6.15 -0.79
CA TYR A 101 5.15 -4.98 -0.15
C TYR A 101 4.39 -4.09 -1.14
N HIS A 102 4.99 -3.78 -2.30
CA HIS A 102 4.34 -2.92 -3.31
C HIS A 102 3.13 -3.59 -3.97
N LEU A 103 3.17 -4.91 -4.19
CA LEU A 103 2.00 -5.68 -4.64
C LEU A 103 0.89 -5.65 -3.59
N ALA A 104 1.21 -5.87 -2.31
CA ALA A 104 0.24 -5.79 -1.22
C ALA A 104 -0.36 -4.38 -1.12
N ARG A 105 0.46 -3.33 -1.26
CA ARG A 105 0.01 -1.93 -1.30
C ARG A 105 -0.95 -1.69 -2.46
N PHE A 106 -0.62 -2.18 -3.67
CA PHE A 106 -1.49 -2.04 -4.84
C PHE A 106 -2.86 -2.70 -4.60
N VAL A 107 -2.87 -3.94 -4.09
CA VAL A 107 -4.10 -4.68 -3.77
C VAL A 107 -4.91 -3.98 -2.68
N ALA A 108 -4.24 -3.49 -1.63
CA ALA A 108 -4.89 -2.74 -0.56
C ALA A 108 -5.51 -1.42 -1.07
N SER A 109 -4.85 -0.71 -1.98
CA SER A 109 -5.40 0.49 -2.63
C SER A 109 -6.66 0.18 -3.45
N LEU A 110 -6.69 -0.93 -4.18
CA LEU A 110 -7.88 -1.39 -4.91
C LEU A 110 -9.02 -1.75 -3.94
N ALA A 111 -8.72 -2.50 -2.87
CA ALA A 111 -9.70 -2.87 -1.86
C ALA A 111 -10.29 -1.63 -1.17
N LEU A 112 -9.44 -0.66 -0.80
CA LEU A 112 -9.87 0.61 -0.20
C LEU A 112 -10.76 1.40 -1.17
N TYR A 113 -10.37 1.51 -2.44
CA TYR A 113 -11.19 2.18 -3.45
C TYR A 113 -12.58 1.55 -3.58
N ALA A 114 -12.66 0.22 -3.66
CA ALA A 114 -13.92 -0.51 -3.75
C ALA A 114 -14.78 -0.31 -2.49
N ALA A 115 -14.18 -0.33 -1.30
CA ALA A 115 -14.85 -0.09 -0.03
C ALA A 115 -15.42 1.34 0.04
N LEU A 116 -14.61 2.36 -0.29
CA LEU A 116 -15.03 3.76 -0.31
C LEU A 116 -16.15 4.00 -1.31
N LYS A 117 -16.03 3.45 -2.53
CA LYS A 117 -17.08 3.55 -3.55
C LYS A 117 -18.39 2.95 -3.03
N SER A 118 -18.34 1.74 -2.49
CA SER A 118 -19.53 1.05 -1.97
C SER A 118 -20.17 1.85 -0.82
N PHE A 119 -19.34 2.37 0.08
CA PHE A 119 -19.80 3.21 1.19
C PHE A 119 -20.47 4.50 0.72
N PHE A 120 -19.86 5.22 -0.22
CA PHE A 120 -20.43 6.47 -0.74
C PHE A 120 -21.69 6.24 -1.57
N GLU A 121 -21.75 5.17 -2.38
CA GLU A 121 -22.96 4.79 -3.11
C GLU A 121 -24.11 4.47 -2.14
N TRP A 122 -23.81 3.77 -1.05
CA TRP A 122 -24.78 3.46 0.00
C TRP A 122 -25.27 4.71 0.74
N TYR A 123 -24.37 5.63 1.09
CA TYR A 123 -24.70 6.78 1.94
C TYR A 123 -25.25 7.99 1.18
N LEU A 124 -24.66 8.36 0.04
CA LEU A 124 -24.97 9.62 -0.65
C LEU A 124 -26.10 9.48 -1.67
N GLY A 125 -26.29 8.29 -2.25
CA GLY A 125 -27.35 7.95 -3.21
C GLY A 125 -27.30 8.68 -4.57
N GLU A 126 -26.81 9.92 -4.62
CA GLU A 126 -26.68 10.73 -5.82
C GLU A 126 -25.30 10.55 -6.46
N LYS A 127 -25.28 10.13 -7.73
CA LYS A 127 -24.06 9.84 -8.50
C LYS A 127 -23.00 10.94 -8.42
N ARG A 128 -23.39 12.20 -8.64
CA ARG A 128 -22.43 13.33 -8.66
C ARG A 128 -21.76 13.51 -7.29
N ARG A 129 -22.50 13.29 -6.20
CA ARG A 129 -21.95 13.36 -4.84
C ARG A 129 -20.96 12.23 -4.58
N VAL A 130 -21.25 11.02 -5.05
CA VAL A 130 -20.33 9.87 -4.98
C VAL A 130 -19.04 10.15 -5.74
N GLU A 131 -19.14 10.63 -6.98
CA GLU A 131 -17.96 10.95 -7.82
C GLU A 131 -17.09 12.03 -7.17
N VAL A 132 -17.70 13.10 -6.65
CA VAL A 132 -16.98 14.18 -5.95
C VAL A 132 -16.35 13.67 -4.65
N ALA A 133 -17.08 12.89 -3.84
CA ALA A 133 -16.56 12.33 -2.59
C ALA A 133 -15.39 11.37 -2.84
N LEU A 134 -15.50 10.50 -3.85
CA LEU A 134 -14.41 9.61 -4.26
C LEU A 134 -13.17 10.38 -4.71
N PHE A 135 -13.35 11.41 -5.55
CA PHE A 135 -12.24 12.23 -6.01
C PHE A 135 -11.49 12.91 -4.85
N TRP A 136 -12.22 13.48 -3.89
CA TRP A 136 -11.62 14.09 -2.70
C TRP A 136 -10.92 13.06 -1.82
N ALA A 137 -11.54 11.90 -1.60
CA ALA A 137 -10.94 10.82 -0.80
C ALA A 137 -9.64 10.30 -1.42
N LEU A 138 -9.62 10.10 -2.75
CA LEU A 138 -8.42 9.67 -3.48
C LEU A 138 -7.31 10.71 -3.52
N SER A 139 -7.68 11.99 -3.50
CA SER A 139 -6.73 13.10 -3.44
C SER A 139 -6.19 13.34 -2.02
N GLY A 140 -6.57 12.51 -1.04
CA GLY A 140 -6.19 12.68 0.37
C GLY A 140 -6.74 13.95 1.00
N ALA A 141 -7.85 14.49 0.47
CA ALA A 141 -8.37 15.83 0.76
C ALA A 141 -7.36 16.98 0.56
N GLY A 142 -6.20 16.72 -0.05
CA GLY A 142 -5.26 17.69 -0.60
C GLY A 142 -4.46 18.56 0.39
N MET A 143 -4.60 18.41 1.71
CA MET A 143 -4.01 19.37 2.67
C MET A 143 -3.06 18.77 3.72
N GLY A 144 -2.81 17.46 3.72
CA GLY A 144 -1.93 16.83 4.73
C GLY A 144 -0.45 17.26 4.69
N TRP A 145 -0.04 18.01 3.65
CA TRP A 145 1.31 18.56 3.47
C TRP A 145 1.44 20.02 3.93
N LEU A 146 0.34 20.67 4.36
CA LEU A 146 0.32 22.06 4.82
C LEU A 146 0.62 22.23 6.32
N VAL A 147 1.04 21.15 7.00
CA VAL A 147 1.42 21.15 8.42
C VAL A 147 2.92 21.00 8.55
#